data_AF-A0ABD5VTI1-F1
#
_entry.id   AF-A0ABD5VTI1-F1
#
_cell.length_a   1.000
_cell.length_b   1.000
_cell.length_c   1.000
_cell.angle_alpha   90.00
_cell.angle_beta   90.00
_cell.angle_gamma   90.00
#
_symmetry.space_group_name_H-M   'P 1'
#
loop_
_entity.id
_entity.type
_entity.pdbx_description
1 polymer ?
#
loop_
_entity_poly.entity_id
_entity_poly.type
_entity_poly.pdbx_seq_one_letter_code
_entity_poly.pdbx_strand_id
1 'polypeptide(L)'
;MAGSIQDTESEYDGTLENLERELSEQREELAMVTGRDLPLLIATLRALGDTEIESVEDLPSIGVAVAHRLDALDDRLSDVEQRLDALGDIETGKTTKEQKFAAILAFAENKRDLNSSKVSVTATEIQGAAGVSRRYAYELIDTMPEDVDGVTVRAAKQVPTGSGRKHKKKALLVDCERIHAEQGGVNKFTTRGGG
;
A
#
# COMPACT_ATOMS: atom_id res chain seq x y z
N MET A 1 81.67 -14.49 21.07
CA MET A 1 80.72 -14.09 20.02
C MET A 1 79.65 -15.16 19.74
N ALA A 2 79.22 -15.94 20.75
CA ALA A 2 78.16 -16.96 20.60
C ALA A 2 76.78 -16.49 21.09
N GLY A 3 76.71 -15.48 21.98
CA GLY A 3 75.44 -14.97 22.51
C GLY A 3 74.59 -14.18 21.51
N SER A 4 75.21 -13.48 20.56
CA SER A 4 74.49 -12.61 19.61
C SER A 4 73.69 -13.37 18.54
N ILE A 5 73.91 -14.67 18.38
CA ILE A 5 73.17 -15.52 17.42
C ILE A 5 71.97 -16.19 18.11
N GLN A 6 72.13 -16.59 19.39
CA GLN A 6 71.03 -17.15 20.19
C GLN A 6 69.95 -16.12 20.50
N ASP A 7 70.32 -14.85 20.75
CA ASP A 7 69.33 -13.79 21.00
C ASP A 7 68.49 -13.50 19.74
N THR A 8 69.07 -13.59 18.55
CA THR A 8 68.34 -13.40 17.28
C THR A 8 67.43 -14.59 16.94
N GLU A 9 67.85 -15.83 17.20
CA GLU A 9 66.99 -17.02 16.96
C GLU A 9 65.76 -17.02 17.88
N SER A 10 65.91 -16.61 19.15
CA SER A 10 64.80 -16.49 20.10
C SER A 10 63.79 -15.40 19.72
N GLU A 11 64.24 -14.32 19.06
CA GLU A 11 63.36 -13.24 18.58
C GLU A 11 62.55 -13.69 17.36
N TYR A 12 63.17 -14.42 16.42
CA TYR A 12 62.48 -14.96 15.25
C TYR A 12 61.42 -16.01 15.62
N ASP A 13 61.73 -16.91 16.56
CA ASP A 13 60.75 -17.89 17.05
C ASP A 13 59.52 -17.21 17.67
N GLY A 14 59.73 -16.16 18.47
CA GLY A 14 58.62 -15.37 19.05
C GLY A 14 57.79 -14.63 17.99
N THR A 15 58.39 -14.17 16.90
CA THR A 15 57.63 -13.56 15.78
C THR A 15 56.85 -14.60 14.98
N LEU A 16 57.40 -15.80 14.78
CA LEU A 16 56.73 -16.90 14.08
C LEU A 16 55.51 -17.39 14.85
N GLU A 17 55.64 -17.62 16.16
CA GLU A 17 54.52 -18.04 17.01
C GLU A 17 53.38 -17.01 17.01
N ASN A 18 53.71 -15.71 17.01
CA ASN A 18 52.69 -14.66 16.91
C ASN A 18 52.00 -14.64 15.56
N LEU A 19 52.75 -14.76 14.46
CA LEU A 19 52.18 -14.83 13.11
C LEU A 19 51.31 -16.07 12.91
N GLU A 20 51.73 -17.22 13.44
CA GLU A 20 50.93 -18.45 13.38
C GLU A 20 49.61 -18.30 14.13
N ARG A 21 49.64 -17.65 15.30
CA ARG A 21 48.43 -17.33 16.07
C ARG A 21 47.51 -16.38 15.33
N GLU A 22 48.02 -15.27 14.79
CA GLU A 22 47.23 -14.32 14.00
C GLU A 22 46.61 -14.98 12.76
N LEU A 23 47.38 -15.82 12.07
CA LEU A 23 46.90 -16.55 10.89
C LEU A 23 45.81 -17.56 11.29
N SER A 24 45.94 -18.22 12.44
CA SER A 24 44.90 -19.10 12.99
C SER A 24 43.63 -18.33 13.32
N GLU A 25 43.73 -17.18 13.97
CA GLU A 25 42.60 -16.31 14.30
C GLU A 25 41.88 -15.82 13.03
N GLN A 26 42.63 -15.34 12.03
CA GLN A 26 42.07 -14.91 10.74
C GLN A 26 41.38 -16.05 9.99
N ARG A 27 41.93 -17.27 10.04
CA ARG A 27 41.31 -18.45 9.43
C ARG A 27 39.99 -18.80 10.11
N GLU A 28 39.93 -18.69 11.42
CA GLU A 28 38.70 -18.95 12.18
C GLU A 28 37.62 -17.91 11.88
N GLU A 29 37.99 -16.62 11.82
CA GLU A 29 37.08 -15.54 11.44
C GLU A 29 36.56 -15.71 10.00
N LEU A 30 37.46 -16.01 9.05
CA LEU A 30 37.07 -16.24 7.66
C LEU A 30 36.17 -17.47 7.53
N ALA A 31 36.42 -18.53 8.30
CA ALA A 31 35.54 -19.71 8.35
C ALA A 31 34.16 -19.37 8.92
N MET A 32 34.07 -18.49 9.92
CA MET A 32 32.78 -18.04 10.46
C MET A 32 31.99 -17.23 9.43
N VAL A 33 32.63 -16.26 8.78
CA VAL A 33 32.00 -15.38 7.79
C VAL A 33 31.51 -16.20 6.59
N THR A 34 32.38 -17.06 6.04
CA THR A 34 32.05 -17.86 4.85
C THR A 34 31.08 -19.00 5.16
N GLY A 35 31.17 -19.61 6.34
CA GLY A 35 30.39 -20.79 6.73
C GLY A 35 29.01 -20.46 7.30
N ARG A 36 28.84 -19.31 7.94
CA ARG A 36 27.59 -18.94 8.64
C ARG A 36 26.97 -17.66 8.11
N ASP A 37 27.73 -16.56 8.11
CA ASP A 37 27.15 -15.24 7.93
C ASP A 37 26.78 -14.96 6.47
N LEU A 38 27.64 -15.38 5.52
CA LEU A 38 27.40 -15.21 4.09
C LEU A 38 26.18 -16.03 3.61
N PRO A 39 26.00 -17.31 3.99
CA PRO A 39 24.77 -18.05 3.70
C PRO A 39 23.49 -17.40 4.27
N LEU A 40 23.55 -16.85 5.48
CA LEU A 40 22.41 -16.13 6.09
C LEU A 40 22.07 -14.87 5.30
N LEU A 41 23.09 -14.10 4.88
CA LEU A 41 22.90 -12.92 4.06
C LEU A 41 22.32 -13.28 2.68
N ILE A 42 22.81 -14.33 2.03
CA ILE A 42 22.23 -14.85 0.78
C ILE A 42 20.77 -15.27 0.98
N ALA A 43 20.46 -16.01 2.04
CA ALA A 43 19.10 -16.47 2.31
C ALA A 43 18.12 -15.30 2.54
N THR A 44 18.54 -14.27 3.28
CA THR A 44 17.73 -13.07 3.52
C THR A 44 17.52 -12.26 2.25
N LEU A 45 18.56 -12.08 1.43
CA LEU A 45 18.45 -11.39 0.14
C LEU A 45 17.56 -12.15 -0.85
N ARG A 46 17.62 -13.49 -0.90
CA ARG A 46 16.67 -14.30 -1.69
C ARG A 46 15.23 -14.05 -1.25
N ALA A 47 14.97 -14.05 0.07
CA ALA A 47 13.64 -13.83 0.61
C ALA A 47 13.10 -12.42 0.33
N LEU A 48 13.96 -11.40 0.35
CA LEU A 48 13.58 -10.01 0.06
C LEU A 48 13.43 -9.73 -1.43
N GLY A 49 14.33 -10.28 -2.25
CA GLY A 49 14.42 -10.02 -3.68
C GLY A 49 13.53 -10.91 -4.55
N ASP A 50 13.07 -12.06 -4.04
CA ASP A 50 12.45 -13.12 -4.87
C ASP A 50 13.32 -13.46 -6.10
N THR A 51 14.64 -13.43 -5.91
CA THR A 51 15.65 -13.59 -6.95
C THR A 51 16.58 -14.73 -6.54
N GLU A 52 16.92 -15.61 -7.48
CA GLU A 52 17.90 -16.66 -7.25
C GLU A 52 19.32 -16.06 -7.18
N ILE A 53 20.09 -16.48 -6.18
CA ILE A 53 21.47 -16.03 -5.94
C ILE A 53 22.35 -17.25 -6.07
N GLU A 54 23.05 -17.43 -7.18
CA GLU A 54 23.83 -18.65 -7.40
C GLU A 54 25.23 -18.51 -6.79
N SER A 55 25.74 -17.29 -6.66
CA SER A 55 27.09 -17.01 -6.20
C SER A 55 27.19 -15.71 -5.38
N VAL A 56 28.34 -15.52 -4.74
CA VAL A 56 28.67 -14.29 -3.99
C VAL A 56 28.85 -13.10 -4.95
N GLU A 57 29.23 -13.35 -6.20
CA GLU A 57 29.46 -12.32 -7.22
C GLU A 57 28.15 -11.65 -7.67
N ASP A 58 27.01 -12.31 -7.46
CA ASP A 58 25.70 -11.77 -7.79
C ASP A 58 25.24 -10.70 -6.78
N LEU A 59 25.78 -10.71 -5.55
CA LEU A 59 25.35 -9.86 -4.44
C LEU A 59 25.25 -8.36 -4.77
N PRO A 60 26.18 -7.73 -5.50
CA PRO A 60 26.09 -6.31 -5.83
C PRO A 60 24.86 -6.00 -6.70
N SER A 61 24.58 -6.82 -7.71
CA SER A 61 23.43 -6.61 -8.60
C SER A 61 22.10 -6.78 -7.87
N ILE A 62 22.03 -7.75 -6.95
CA ILE A 62 20.86 -7.98 -6.10
C ILE A 62 20.67 -6.83 -5.12
N GLY A 63 21.76 -6.30 -4.55
CA GLY A 63 21.72 -5.10 -3.72
C GLY A 63 21.08 -3.91 -4.45
N VAL A 64 21.45 -3.69 -5.71
CA VAL A 64 20.84 -2.65 -6.56
C VAL A 64 19.36 -2.93 -6.83
N ALA A 65 18.99 -4.18 -7.14
CA ALA A 65 17.60 -4.56 -7.37
C ALA A 65 16.72 -4.38 -6.13
N VAL A 66 17.23 -4.76 -4.95
CA VAL A 66 16.55 -4.56 -3.66
C VAL A 66 16.40 -3.07 -3.35
N ALA A 67 17.44 -2.26 -3.58
CA ALA A 67 17.37 -0.81 -3.39
C ALA A 67 16.26 -0.18 -4.25
N HIS A 68 16.22 -0.49 -5.55
CA HIS A 68 15.15 -0.01 -6.44
C HIS A 68 13.76 -0.45 -6.00
N ARG A 69 13.62 -1.66 -5.45
CA ARG A 69 12.34 -2.14 -4.91
C ARG A 69 11.93 -1.38 -3.66
N LEU A 70 12.89 -1.05 -2.78
CA LEU A 70 12.63 -0.24 -1.60
C LEU A 70 12.21 1.18 -1.99
N ASP A 71 12.89 1.81 -2.93
CA ASP A 71 12.52 3.14 -3.45
C ASP A 71 11.09 3.13 -4.03
N ALA A 72 10.76 2.12 -4.85
CA ALA A 72 9.42 1.98 -5.41
C ALA A 72 8.33 1.70 -4.36
N LEU A 73 8.68 1.06 -3.24
CA LEU A 73 7.77 0.86 -2.12
C LEU A 73 7.58 2.16 -1.32
N ASP A 74 8.64 2.95 -1.15
CA ASP A 74 8.60 4.24 -0.48
C ASP A 74 7.72 5.24 -1.26
N ASP A 75 7.90 5.31 -2.58
CA ASP A 75 7.05 6.12 -3.47
C ASP A 75 5.57 5.73 -3.36
N ARG A 76 5.28 4.41 -3.31
CA ARG A 76 3.91 3.91 -3.17
C ARG A 76 3.33 4.18 -1.79
N LEU A 77 4.14 4.07 -0.73
CA LEU A 77 3.72 4.42 0.62
C LEU A 77 3.40 5.90 0.69
N SER A 78 4.23 6.77 0.13
CA SER A 78 4.00 8.22 0.07
C SER A 78 2.71 8.56 -0.67
N ASP A 79 2.42 7.93 -1.82
CA ASP A 79 1.15 8.10 -2.54
C ASP A 79 -0.05 7.61 -1.71
N VAL A 80 0.06 6.48 -1.02
CA VAL A 80 -1.00 5.98 -0.13
C VAL A 80 -1.22 6.90 1.06
N GLU A 81 -0.16 7.40 1.69
CA GLU A 81 -0.22 8.37 2.79
C GLU A 81 -0.88 9.66 2.33
N GLN A 82 -0.49 10.19 1.16
CA GLN A 82 -1.12 11.39 0.60
C GLN A 82 -2.61 11.18 0.33
N ARG A 83 -3.01 10.02 -0.19
CA ARG A 83 -4.43 9.66 -0.38
C ARG A 83 -5.15 9.54 0.96
N LEU A 84 -4.48 8.98 1.96
CA LEU A 84 -5.05 8.82 3.30
C LEU A 84 -5.22 10.17 3.99
N ASP A 85 -4.27 11.09 3.85
CA ASP A 85 -4.39 12.48 4.34
C ASP A 85 -5.53 13.21 3.63
N ALA A 86 -5.64 13.06 2.32
CA ALA A 86 -6.77 13.61 1.56
C ALA A 86 -8.13 13.05 2.01
N LEU A 87 -8.17 11.81 2.54
CA LEU A 87 -9.36 11.21 3.14
C LEU A 87 -9.54 11.62 4.61
N GLY A 88 -8.46 11.81 5.38
CA GLY A 88 -8.49 12.24 6.78
C GLY A 88 -9.01 13.67 6.95
N ASP A 89 -8.72 14.55 5.98
CA ASP A 89 -9.30 15.90 5.91
C ASP A 89 -10.83 15.89 5.68
N ILE A 90 -11.41 14.76 5.24
CA ILE A 90 -12.87 14.60 5.06
C ILE A 90 -13.57 14.39 6.41
N GLU A 91 -12.90 13.87 7.44
CA GLU A 91 -13.53 13.58 8.74
C GLU A 91 -13.63 14.80 9.69
N THR A 92 -12.81 15.84 9.49
CA THR A 92 -12.70 16.95 10.46
C THR A 92 -13.16 18.33 9.96
N GLY A 93 -13.23 18.54 8.64
CA GLY A 93 -13.78 19.76 8.05
C GLY A 93 -15.30 19.65 7.83
N LYS A 94 -16.03 20.76 7.91
CA LYS A 94 -17.44 20.84 7.47
C LYS A 94 -17.51 20.44 6.00
N THR A 95 -17.69 19.15 5.71
CA THR A 95 -17.71 18.67 4.34
C THR A 95 -18.85 19.35 3.59
N THR A 96 -18.52 19.95 2.45
CA THR A 96 -19.51 20.61 1.61
C THR A 96 -20.53 19.57 1.14
N LYS A 97 -21.72 20.02 0.71
CA LYS A 97 -22.76 19.12 0.18
C LYS A 97 -22.20 18.24 -0.94
N GLU A 98 -21.36 18.81 -1.81
CA GLU A 98 -20.69 18.12 -2.92
C GLU A 98 -19.70 17.05 -2.43
N GLN A 99 -18.90 17.32 -1.39
CA GLN A 99 -17.97 16.33 -0.83
C GLN A 99 -18.72 15.13 -0.25
N LYS A 100 -19.87 15.37 0.39
CA LYS A 100 -20.72 14.28 0.89
C LYS A 100 -21.30 13.45 -0.24
N PHE A 101 -21.70 14.09 -1.34
CA PHE A 101 -22.15 13.38 -2.54
C PHE A 101 -21.02 12.55 -3.15
N ALA A 102 -19.82 13.12 -3.30
CA ALA A 102 -18.65 12.41 -3.79
C ALA A 102 -18.31 11.17 -2.93
N ALA A 103 -18.34 11.30 -1.59
CA ALA A 103 -18.12 10.20 -0.68
C ALA A 103 -19.18 9.07 -0.85
N ILE A 104 -20.45 9.42 -1.04
CA ILE A 104 -21.53 8.45 -1.28
C ILE A 104 -21.35 7.74 -2.63
N LEU A 105 -20.95 8.47 -3.68
CA LEU A 105 -20.70 7.91 -5.00
C LEU A 105 -19.49 6.96 -5.00
N ALA A 106 -18.39 7.37 -4.38
CA ALA A 106 -17.20 6.53 -4.21
C ALA A 106 -17.52 5.26 -3.42
N PHE A 107 -18.33 5.37 -2.35
CA PHE A 107 -18.81 4.21 -1.62
C PHE A 107 -19.68 3.29 -2.50
N ALA A 108 -20.55 3.85 -3.33
CA ALA A 108 -21.38 3.07 -4.25
C ALA A 108 -20.54 2.33 -5.29
N GLU A 109 -19.50 2.97 -5.82
CA GLU A 109 -18.56 2.37 -6.77
C GLU A 109 -17.78 1.21 -6.14
N ASN A 110 -17.22 1.41 -4.94
CA ASN A 110 -16.52 0.36 -4.19
C ASN A 110 -17.42 -0.81 -3.81
N LYS A 111 -18.71 -0.55 -3.62
CA LYS A 111 -19.72 -1.56 -3.29
C LYS A 111 -20.23 -2.32 -4.53
N ARG A 112 -19.87 -1.90 -5.74
CA ARG A 112 -20.40 -2.48 -6.97
C ARG A 112 -19.92 -3.92 -7.16
N ASP A 113 -20.87 -4.84 -7.30
CA ASP A 113 -20.58 -6.19 -7.83
C ASP A 113 -20.36 -6.12 -9.34
N LEU A 114 -19.40 -6.89 -9.88
CA LEU A 114 -19.07 -6.93 -11.32
C LEU A 114 -20.29 -7.21 -12.23
N ASN A 115 -21.33 -7.83 -11.69
CA ASN A 115 -22.53 -8.24 -12.42
C ASN A 115 -23.71 -7.25 -12.32
N SER A 116 -23.57 -6.13 -11.58
CA SER A 116 -24.66 -5.16 -11.43
C SER A 116 -24.19 -3.74 -11.73
N SER A 117 -24.84 -3.08 -12.69
CA SER A 117 -24.61 -1.66 -12.99
C SER A 117 -25.24 -0.71 -11.97
N LYS A 118 -26.22 -1.20 -11.19
CA LYS A 118 -26.97 -0.42 -10.20
C LYS A 118 -26.70 -0.88 -8.78
N VAL A 119 -26.22 0.04 -7.95
CA VAL A 119 -25.91 -0.21 -6.54
C VAL A 119 -26.94 0.48 -5.66
N SER A 120 -27.43 -0.22 -4.63
CA SER A 120 -28.31 0.39 -3.63
C SER A 120 -27.55 0.79 -2.39
N VAL A 121 -27.62 2.07 -2.02
CA VAL A 121 -27.01 2.66 -0.84
C VAL A 121 -28.10 3.08 0.14
N THR A 122 -28.11 2.50 1.33
CA THR A 122 -29.09 2.76 2.38
C THR A 122 -28.68 3.94 3.25
N ALA A 123 -29.62 4.51 4.02
CA ALA A 123 -29.34 5.63 4.92
C ALA A 123 -28.23 5.32 5.95
N THR A 124 -28.14 4.08 6.43
CA THR A 124 -27.07 3.67 7.36
C THR A 124 -25.70 3.66 6.70
N GLU A 125 -25.64 3.28 5.42
CA GLU A 125 -24.40 3.28 4.66
C GLU A 125 -23.97 4.70 4.31
N ILE A 126 -24.91 5.57 3.94
CA ILE A 126 -24.65 7.01 3.75
C ILE A 126 -24.15 7.65 5.05
N GLN A 127 -24.73 7.27 6.18
CA GLN A 127 -24.31 7.75 7.49
C GLN A 127 -22.82 7.45 7.75
N GLY A 128 -22.39 6.22 7.46
CA GLY A 128 -21.00 5.80 7.62
C GLY A 128 -20.08 6.43 6.57
N ALA A 129 -20.49 6.45 5.30
CA ALA A 129 -19.66 6.94 4.20
C ALA A 129 -19.42 8.46 4.25
N ALA A 130 -20.42 9.24 4.67
CA ALA A 130 -20.33 10.70 4.68
C ALA A 130 -20.14 11.31 6.09
N GLY A 131 -20.07 10.48 7.14
CA GLY A 131 -19.90 10.95 8.53
C GLY A 131 -21.06 11.82 9.06
N VAL A 132 -22.28 11.61 8.55
CA VAL A 132 -23.43 12.49 8.84
C VAL A 132 -24.37 11.92 9.90
N SER A 133 -25.29 12.75 10.41
CA SER A 133 -26.38 12.24 11.25
C SER A 133 -27.36 11.39 10.44
N ARG A 134 -28.04 10.43 11.09
CA ARG A 134 -29.06 9.59 10.46
C ARG A 134 -30.19 10.39 9.80
N ARG A 135 -30.61 11.52 10.40
CA ARG A 135 -31.64 12.39 9.84
C ARG A 135 -31.15 13.03 8.53
N TYR A 136 -29.93 13.54 8.54
CA TYR A 136 -29.33 14.16 7.36
C TYR A 136 -29.04 13.12 6.25
N ALA A 137 -28.72 11.87 6.60
CA ALA A 137 -28.60 10.80 5.60
C ALA A 137 -29.91 10.57 4.81
N TYR A 138 -31.08 10.68 5.44
CA TYR A 138 -32.36 10.61 4.71
C TYR A 138 -32.61 11.83 3.83
N GLU A 139 -32.20 13.01 4.28
CA GLU A 139 -32.27 14.25 3.49
C GLU A 139 -31.37 14.18 2.26
N LEU A 140 -30.16 13.61 2.39
CA LEU A 140 -29.26 13.36 1.27
C LEU A 140 -29.86 12.36 0.27
N ILE A 141 -30.58 11.32 0.73
CA ILE A 141 -31.29 10.41 -0.19
C ILE A 141 -32.31 11.17 -1.03
N ASP A 142 -33.00 12.15 -0.45
CA ASP A 142 -34.05 12.90 -1.14
C ASP A 142 -33.51 14.00 -2.05
N THR A 143 -32.40 14.63 -1.67
CA THR A 143 -31.83 15.79 -2.40
C THR A 143 -30.84 15.39 -3.49
N MET A 144 -30.05 14.35 -3.30
CA MET A 144 -29.01 13.95 -4.25
C MET A 144 -29.49 13.63 -5.69
N PRO A 145 -30.68 13.03 -5.93
CA PRO A 145 -31.20 12.84 -7.28
C PRO A 145 -31.54 14.13 -8.03
N GLU A 146 -31.72 15.24 -7.31
CA GLU A 146 -31.99 16.55 -7.91
C GLU A 146 -30.70 17.19 -8.44
N ASP A 147 -29.56 16.85 -7.84
CA ASP A 147 -28.25 17.45 -8.12
C ASP A 147 -27.32 16.54 -8.95
N VAL A 148 -27.54 15.22 -8.95
CA VAL A 148 -26.63 14.24 -9.56
C VAL A 148 -27.39 13.34 -10.53
N ASP A 149 -27.00 13.40 -11.80
CA ASP A 149 -27.54 12.54 -12.84
C ASP A 149 -27.13 11.07 -12.64
N GLY A 150 -28.05 10.15 -12.96
CA GLY A 150 -27.83 8.70 -12.73
C GLY A 150 -28.10 8.23 -11.30
N VAL A 151 -28.55 9.11 -10.41
CA VAL A 151 -28.98 8.78 -9.06
C VAL A 151 -30.51 8.80 -8.96
N THR A 152 -31.13 7.78 -8.36
CA THR A 152 -32.58 7.69 -8.19
C THR A 152 -32.97 7.20 -6.81
N VAL A 153 -34.15 7.59 -6.31
CA VAL A 153 -34.65 7.14 -4.99
C VAL A 153 -35.50 5.89 -5.13
N ARG A 154 -35.15 4.87 -4.36
CA ARG A 154 -36.03 3.73 -4.10
C ARG A 154 -36.84 3.99 -2.84
N ALA A 155 -38.14 4.23 -3.02
CA ALA A 155 -39.08 4.30 -1.90
C ALA A 155 -39.12 2.99 -1.10
N ALA A 156 -39.45 3.09 0.19
CA ALA A 156 -39.64 1.92 1.03
C ALA A 156 -40.84 1.10 0.51
N LYS A 157 -40.65 -0.21 0.29
CA LYS A 157 -41.70 -1.09 -0.25
C LYS A 157 -41.65 -2.47 0.40
N GLN A 158 -42.81 -3.03 0.73
CA GLN A 158 -42.94 -4.45 1.04
C GLN A 158 -42.94 -5.25 -0.27
N VAL A 159 -42.05 -6.22 -0.37
CA VAL A 159 -41.95 -7.11 -1.53
C VAL A 159 -42.33 -8.53 -1.09
N PRO A 160 -43.30 -9.18 -1.76
CA PRO A 160 -43.57 -10.58 -1.51
C PRO A 160 -42.37 -11.42 -1.98
N THR A 161 -41.96 -12.34 -1.13
CA THR A 161 -40.90 -13.33 -1.35
C THR A 161 -41.50 -14.72 -1.17
N GLY A 162 -40.89 -15.76 -1.75
CA GLY A 162 -41.41 -17.13 -1.67
C GLY A 162 -41.64 -17.66 -0.24
N SER A 163 -41.01 -17.03 0.76
CA SER A 163 -41.11 -17.37 2.19
C SER A 163 -41.84 -16.32 3.05
N GLY A 164 -42.43 -15.28 2.47
CA GLY A 164 -43.14 -14.24 3.23
C GLY A 164 -43.03 -12.83 2.64
N ARG A 165 -43.18 -11.78 3.46
CA ARG A 165 -43.04 -10.38 3.03
C ARG A 165 -41.71 -9.81 3.53
N LYS A 166 -40.87 -9.31 2.62
CA LYS A 166 -39.61 -8.61 2.98
C LYS A 166 -39.78 -7.11 2.82
N HIS A 167 -39.46 -6.37 3.88
CA HIS A 167 -39.41 -4.91 3.83
C HIS A 167 -38.11 -4.45 3.19
N LYS A 168 -38.20 -3.79 2.03
CA LYS A 168 -37.07 -3.05 1.45
C LYS A 168 -37.09 -1.62 2.00
N LYS A 169 -36.00 -1.24 2.67
CA LYS A 169 -35.80 0.12 3.19
C LYS A 169 -35.61 1.11 2.05
N LYS A 170 -35.94 2.38 2.34
CA LYS A 170 -35.62 3.53 1.48
C LYS A 170 -34.11 3.56 1.24
N ALA A 171 -33.71 3.70 -0.02
CA ALA A 171 -32.31 3.67 -0.43
C ALA A 171 -32.12 4.51 -1.68
N LEU A 172 -30.91 5.01 -1.85
CA LEU A 172 -30.42 5.60 -3.08
C LEU A 172 -30.04 4.47 -4.05
N LEU A 173 -30.45 4.57 -5.31
CA LEU A 173 -30.01 3.70 -6.41
C LEU A 173 -29.07 4.51 -7.29
N VAL A 174 -27.82 4.08 -7.32
CA VAL A 174 -26.73 4.73 -8.04
C VAL A 174 -26.45 3.90 -9.28
N ASP A 175 -26.58 4.50 -10.46
CA ASP A 175 -26.20 3.89 -11.74
C ASP A 175 -24.74 4.23 -12.03
N CYS A 176 -23.84 3.32 -11.64
CA CYS A 176 -22.40 3.57 -11.70
C CYS A 176 -21.90 3.79 -13.14
N GLU A 177 -22.54 3.18 -14.15
CA GLU A 177 -22.14 3.37 -15.55
C GLU A 177 -22.39 4.81 -16.03
N ARG A 178 -23.53 5.39 -15.61
CA ARG A 178 -23.90 6.74 -16.01
C ARG A 178 -23.05 7.81 -15.34
N ILE A 179 -22.68 7.59 -14.07
CA ILE A 179 -21.81 8.51 -13.31
C ILE A 179 -20.38 8.54 -13.87
N HIS A 180 -19.84 7.39 -14.31
CA HIS A 180 -18.53 7.34 -14.94
C HIS A 180 -18.49 8.09 -16.29
N ALA A 181 -19.59 8.06 -17.05
CA ALA A 181 -19.66 8.76 -18.33
C ALA A 181 -19.58 10.31 -18.16
N GLU A 182 -20.12 10.84 -17.07
CA GLU A 182 -20.05 12.27 -16.75
C GLU A 182 -18.70 12.70 -16.20
N GLN A 183 -18.07 11.89 -15.33
CA GLN A 183 -16.71 12.18 -14.84
C GLN A 183 -15.65 12.06 -15.94
N GLY A 184 -15.84 11.17 -16.91
CA GLY A 184 -14.98 11.04 -18.09
C GLY A 184 -14.98 12.27 -19.01
N GLY A 185 -15.95 13.18 -18.88
CA GLY A 185 -16.04 14.42 -19.65
C GLY A 185 -15.15 15.56 -19.14
N VAL A 186 -14.59 15.47 -17.93
CA VAL A 186 -13.89 16.58 -17.27
C VAL A 186 -12.37 16.59 -17.54
N ASN A 187 -11.80 15.54 -18.15
CA ASN A 187 -10.35 15.42 -18.40
C ASN A 187 -9.84 16.12 -19.69
N LYS A 188 -10.42 17.25 -20.11
CA LYS A 188 -9.98 17.92 -21.35
C LYS A 188 -9.93 19.45 -21.33
N PHE A 189 -9.45 20.04 -20.24
CA PHE A 189 -9.01 21.45 -20.13
C PHE A 189 -7.98 21.49 -18.99
N THR A 190 -6.71 21.94 -19.05
CA THR A 190 -5.94 22.78 -19.97
C THR A 190 -4.43 22.51 -19.79
N THR A 191 -3.77 21.84 -20.73
CA THR A 191 -2.35 22.07 -21.05
C THR A 191 -2.29 22.67 -22.45
N ARG A 192 -2.80 23.90 -22.57
CA ARG A 192 -2.56 24.74 -23.74
C ARG A 192 -1.54 25.79 -23.32
N GLY A 193 -0.40 25.75 -24.01
CA GLY A 193 0.87 26.29 -23.54
C GLY A 193 0.98 27.80 -23.39
N GLY A 194 2.04 28.14 -22.67
CA GLY A 194 2.74 29.42 -22.65
C GLY A 194 3.95 29.19 -21.75
N GLY A 195 5.17 29.57 -22.08
CA GLY A 195 5.79 30.28 -23.20
C GLY A 195 7.29 30.23 -22.94
#